data_AF-A0AB33BWX9-F1
#
_entry.id   AF-A0AB33BWX9-F1
#
_cell.length_a   1.000
_cell.length_b   1.000
_cell.length_c   1.000
_cell.angle_alpha   90.00
_cell.angle_beta   90.00
_cell.angle_gamma   90.00
#
_symmetry.space_group_name_H-M   'P 1'
#
loop_
_entity.id
_entity.type
_entity.pdbx_description
1 polymer ?
#
loop_
_entity_poly.entity_id
_entity_poly.type
_entity_poly.pdbx_seq_one_letter_code
_entity_poly.pdbx_strand_id
1 'polypeptide(L)'
;MSKLSSIDSLPVIFEKLMTRAKILQPDLILGDTILGLTLEILSQHQIKGLILDVDDTLVPLQETTVSDDLQRWVDSLRLYLPIWLVSNNLSENRIGAIADNLQLPYLLGAVKPSRRKLRQAMAAMSLPPQQIAMVGDRLFTDVLAGNRLGMFTILVKPMVNPLTGGAAYPIHDFEVWISQILGVSLHPQHYFIKPDQSSQK
;
A
#
# COMPACT_ATOMS: atom_id res chain seq x y z
N MET A 1 5.13 -44.72 -33.59
CA MET A 1 4.42 -43.42 -33.46
C MET A 1 4.23 -43.13 -31.98
N SER A 2 4.85 -42.06 -31.51
CA SER A 2 4.89 -41.58 -30.13
C SER A 2 3.62 -40.83 -29.72
N LYS A 3 3.09 -41.11 -28.52
CA LYS A 3 2.17 -40.28 -27.70
C LYS A 3 1.84 -41.13 -26.45
N LEU A 4 1.85 -40.71 -25.20
CA LEU A 4 1.87 -39.39 -24.57
C LEU A 4 2.64 -39.49 -23.24
N SER A 5 3.48 -38.51 -22.94
CA SER A 5 3.96 -38.20 -21.58
C SER A 5 3.36 -36.84 -21.18
N SER A 6 2.34 -36.81 -20.33
CA SER A 6 1.70 -35.55 -19.91
C SER A 6 1.08 -35.60 -18.50
N ILE A 7 1.76 -36.23 -17.53
CA ILE A 7 1.27 -36.26 -16.13
C ILE A 7 2.24 -35.55 -15.15
N ASP A 8 3.49 -35.27 -15.53
CA ASP A 8 4.50 -34.71 -14.60
C ASP A 8 4.48 -33.18 -14.44
N SER A 9 3.58 -32.44 -15.10
CA SER A 9 3.58 -30.97 -15.11
C SER A 9 2.60 -30.31 -14.14
N LEU A 10 1.63 -31.04 -13.57
CA LEU A 10 0.61 -30.47 -12.68
C LEU A 10 1.15 -29.89 -11.35
N PRO A 11 2.07 -30.55 -10.62
CA PRO A 11 2.57 -30.02 -9.35
C PRO A 11 3.39 -28.74 -9.52
N VAL A 12 4.18 -28.65 -10.59
CA VAL A 12 5.03 -27.48 -10.89
C VAL A 12 4.19 -26.28 -11.33
N ILE A 13 3.12 -26.50 -12.10
CA ILE A 13 2.18 -25.44 -12.47
C ILE A 13 1.45 -24.93 -11.21
N PHE A 14 1.03 -25.83 -10.32
CA PHE A 14 0.32 -25.49 -9.10
C PHE A 14 1.22 -24.74 -8.10
N GLU A 15 2.47 -25.16 -7.88
CA GLU A 15 3.44 -24.42 -7.08
C GLU A 15 3.76 -23.05 -7.68
N LYS A 16 3.95 -22.94 -9.00
CA LYS A 16 4.15 -21.65 -9.67
C LYS A 16 2.94 -20.74 -9.49
N LEU A 17 1.72 -21.29 -9.51
CA LEU A 17 0.48 -20.55 -9.28
C LEU A 17 0.39 -20.07 -7.82
N MET A 18 0.67 -20.93 -6.84
CA MET A 18 0.70 -20.58 -5.42
C MET A 18 1.79 -19.55 -5.09
N THR A 19 2.97 -19.67 -5.71
CA THR A 19 4.06 -18.70 -5.58
C THR A 19 3.66 -17.34 -6.17
N ARG A 20 2.90 -17.35 -7.27
CA ARG A 20 2.35 -16.14 -7.91
C ARG A 20 1.17 -15.53 -7.18
N ALA A 21 0.40 -16.31 -6.42
CA ALA A 21 -0.62 -15.75 -5.54
C ALA A 21 0.04 -15.09 -4.31
N LYS A 22 1.10 -15.70 -3.78
CA LYS A 22 1.85 -15.19 -2.62
C LYS A 22 2.48 -13.83 -2.85
N ILE A 23 2.87 -13.49 -4.08
CA ILE A 23 3.49 -12.19 -4.39
C ILE A 23 2.49 -11.02 -4.37
N LEU A 24 1.18 -11.31 -4.38
CA LEU A 24 0.11 -10.31 -4.22
C LEU A 24 -0.39 -10.22 -2.78
N GLN A 25 0.06 -11.10 -1.89
CA GLN A 25 -0.30 -11.05 -0.47
C GLN A 25 0.42 -9.87 0.19
N PRO A 26 -0.30 -8.90 0.77
CA PRO A 26 0.32 -7.89 1.61
C PRO A 26 0.78 -8.51 2.93
N ASP A 27 1.86 -7.97 3.50
CA ASP A 27 2.33 -8.34 4.83
C ASP A 27 1.39 -7.79 5.93
N LEU A 28 0.84 -6.60 5.70
CA LEU A 28 -0.13 -5.95 6.59
C LEU A 28 -1.29 -5.34 5.78
N ILE A 29 -2.52 -5.66 6.20
CA ILE A 29 -3.72 -4.90 5.79
C ILE A 29 -4.08 -4.01 6.97
N LEU A 30 -3.98 -2.70 6.80
CA LEU A 30 -4.17 -1.75 7.90
C LEU A 30 -5.63 -1.69 8.38
N GLY A 31 -6.60 -1.87 7.46
CA GLY A 31 -8.03 -1.76 7.77
C GLY A 31 -8.54 -0.32 7.90
N ASP A 32 -7.67 0.66 7.66
CA ASP A 32 -7.94 2.11 7.67
C ASP A 32 -7.19 2.80 6.51
N THR A 33 -7.42 4.09 6.31
CA THR A 33 -6.62 4.97 5.46
C THR A 33 -5.20 5.10 6.01
N ILE A 34 -4.30 5.70 5.24
CA ILE A 34 -2.91 5.87 5.66
C ILE A 34 -2.75 6.63 6.99
N LEU A 35 -3.70 7.48 7.36
CA LEU A 35 -3.67 8.25 8.61
C LEU A 35 -3.69 7.35 9.86
N GLY A 36 -4.19 6.11 9.75
CA GLY A 36 -4.15 5.12 10.83
C GLY A 36 -2.79 4.44 11.00
N LEU A 37 -1.82 4.67 10.11
CA LEU A 37 -0.48 4.08 10.20
C LEU A 37 0.37 4.85 11.19
N THR A 38 0.58 4.30 12.39
CA THR A 38 1.33 4.96 13.46
C THR A 38 2.78 4.51 13.55
N LEU A 39 3.60 5.30 14.25
CA LEU A 39 5.01 4.95 14.49
C LEU A 39 5.14 3.65 15.30
N GLU A 40 4.20 3.36 16.19
CA GLU A 40 4.17 2.12 16.98
C GLU A 40 4.00 0.91 16.08
N ILE A 41 3.06 0.95 15.13
CA ILE A 41 2.86 -0.11 14.13
C ILE A 41 4.15 -0.32 13.32
N LEU A 42 4.75 0.76 12.83
CA LEU A 42 5.99 0.69 12.06
C LEU A 42 7.14 0.07 12.88
N SER A 43 7.25 0.46 14.15
CA SER A 43 8.29 -0.02 15.06
C SER A 43 8.13 -1.51 15.38
N GLN A 44 6.89 -1.99 15.57
CA GLN A 44 6.59 -3.41 15.77
C GLN A 44 7.07 -4.28 14.61
N HIS A 45 7.01 -3.74 13.39
CA HIS A 45 7.48 -4.41 12.17
C HIS A 45 8.93 -4.06 11.79
N GLN A 46 9.67 -3.35 12.65
CA GLN A 46 11.05 -2.93 12.42
C GLN A 46 11.25 -2.10 11.13
N ILE A 47 10.21 -1.35 10.75
CA ILE A 47 10.24 -0.47 9.58
C ILE A 47 10.95 0.83 9.95
N LYS A 48 11.89 1.22 9.08
CA LYS A 48 12.76 2.39 9.25
C LYS A 48 12.71 3.34 8.06
N GLY A 49 11.88 3.09 7.06
CA GLY A 49 11.69 3.96 5.90
C GLY A 49 10.38 3.65 5.20
N LEU A 50 9.78 4.68 4.59
CA LEU A 50 8.50 4.55 3.89
C LEU A 50 8.62 4.99 2.45
N ILE A 51 8.11 4.16 1.54
CA ILE A 51 7.79 4.55 0.17
C ILE A 51 6.27 4.56 0.03
N LEU A 52 5.72 5.73 -0.28
CA LEU A 52 4.27 5.94 -0.33
C LEU A 52 3.83 6.09 -1.79
N ASP A 53 2.76 5.37 -2.16
CA ASP A 53 1.95 5.79 -3.30
C ASP A 53 1.24 7.11 -2.99
N VAL A 54 0.74 7.80 -4.02
CA VAL A 54 0.15 9.15 -3.88
C VAL A 54 -1.34 9.14 -4.19
N ASP A 55 -1.70 8.78 -5.41
CA ASP A 55 -3.08 8.89 -5.89
C ASP A 55 -3.96 7.84 -5.22
N ASP A 56 -5.08 8.27 -4.67
CA ASP A 56 -6.02 7.46 -3.87
C ASP A 56 -5.40 6.86 -2.59
N THR A 57 -4.08 6.96 -2.37
CA THR A 57 -3.43 6.56 -1.11
C THR A 57 -3.28 7.74 -0.14
N LEU A 58 -2.70 8.86 -0.60
CA LEU A 58 -2.54 10.07 0.21
C LEU A 58 -3.59 11.12 -0.13
N VAL A 59 -3.89 11.29 -1.41
CA VAL A 59 -4.81 12.33 -1.88
C VAL A 59 -5.70 11.70 -2.95
N PRO A 60 -7.03 11.87 -2.88
CA PRO A 60 -7.92 11.40 -3.94
C PRO A 60 -7.46 11.88 -5.32
N LEU A 61 -7.57 11.05 -6.35
CA LEU A 61 -7.07 11.37 -7.69
C LEU A 61 -7.64 12.69 -8.26
N GLN A 62 -8.86 13.06 -7.89
CA GLN A 62 -9.53 14.27 -8.36
C GLN A 62 -9.20 15.53 -7.55
N GLU A 63 -8.48 15.39 -6.44
CA GLU A 63 -8.13 16.49 -5.53
C GLU A 63 -6.63 16.79 -5.56
N THR A 64 -6.27 18.06 -5.43
CA THR A 64 -4.86 18.49 -5.37
C THR A 64 -4.47 19.00 -3.99
N THR A 65 -5.43 19.12 -3.08
CA THR A 65 -5.22 19.72 -1.77
C THR A 65 -4.75 18.65 -0.78
N VAL A 66 -3.60 18.88 -0.17
CA VAL A 66 -3.14 18.12 0.99
C VAL A 66 -3.94 18.58 2.20
N SER A 67 -4.53 17.64 2.94
CA SER A 67 -5.26 17.96 4.17
C SER A 67 -4.30 18.24 5.32
N ASP A 68 -4.74 19.06 6.28
CA ASP A 68 -3.96 19.34 7.49
C ASP A 68 -3.65 18.07 8.30
N ASP A 69 -4.57 17.10 8.30
CA ASP A 69 -4.37 15.80 8.95
C ASP A 69 -3.25 15.00 8.29
N LEU A 70 -3.21 14.98 6.95
CA LEU A 70 -2.14 14.32 6.21
C LEU A 70 -0.80 15.00 6.46
N GLN A 71 -0.76 16.35 6.46
CA GLN A 71 0.45 17.10 6.79
C GLN A 71 0.96 16.77 8.20
N ARG A 72 0.07 16.81 9.21
CA ARG A 72 0.41 16.42 10.59
C ARG A 72 0.91 14.99 10.70
N TRP A 73 0.28 14.07 9.97
CA TRP A 73 0.68 12.67 9.94
C TRP A 73 2.09 12.51 9.35
N VAL A 74 2.38 13.12 8.19
CA VAL A 74 3.72 13.12 7.60
C VAL A 74 4.74 13.75 8.55
N ASP A 75 4.41 14.89 9.15
CA ASP A 75 5.27 15.59 10.11
C ASP A 75 5.62 14.72 11.31
N SER A 76 4.65 13.98 11.83
CA SER A 76 4.87 13.09 12.98
C SER A 76 5.86 11.96 12.66
N LEU A 77 5.86 11.44 11.43
CA LEU A 77 6.68 10.30 11.05
C LEU A 77 8.06 10.70 10.51
N ARG A 78 8.16 11.81 9.75
CA ARG A 78 9.41 12.23 9.09
C ARG A 78 10.54 12.59 10.07
N LEU A 79 10.19 12.85 11.33
CA LEU A 79 11.17 13.05 12.42
C LEU A 79 11.95 11.77 12.78
N TYR A 80 11.40 10.60 12.47
CA TYR A 80 11.94 9.31 12.90
C TYR A 80 12.46 8.45 11.74
N LEU A 81 11.94 8.66 10.52
CA LEU A 81 12.29 7.86 9.35
C LEU A 81 12.21 8.67 8.05
N PRO A 82 13.01 8.32 7.01
CA PRO A 82 12.86 8.89 5.68
C PRO A 82 11.57 8.41 5.00
N ILE A 83 10.90 9.35 4.33
CA ILE A 83 9.69 9.12 3.56
C ILE A 83 9.94 9.57 2.11
N TRP A 84 9.56 8.74 1.15
CA TRP A 84 9.61 9.06 -0.28
C TRP A 84 8.26 8.84 -0.93
N LEU A 85 7.88 9.74 -1.85
CA LEU A 85 6.70 9.57 -2.67
C LEU A 85 7.07 8.91 -4.01
N VAL A 86 6.37 7.86 -4.41
CA VAL A 86 6.60 7.18 -5.69
C VAL A 86 5.26 6.89 -6.37
N SER A 87 4.93 7.69 -7.38
CA SER A 87 3.63 7.63 -8.07
C SER A 87 3.70 6.90 -9.41
N ASN A 88 2.56 6.43 -9.90
CA ASN A 88 2.42 6.05 -11.31
C ASN A 88 2.08 7.25 -12.21
N ASN A 89 1.62 8.36 -11.62
CA ASN A 89 1.22 9.56 -12.33
C ASN A 89 2.42 10.28 -12.95
N LEU A 90 2.26 10.79 -14.17
CA LEU A 90 3.30 11.51 -14.90
C LEU A 90 3.24 13.03 -14.70
N SER A 91 2.19 13.53 -14.04
CA SER A 91 1.96 14.96 -13.87
C SER A 91 2.86 15.56 -12.78
N GLU A 92 3.89 16.29 -13.21
CA GLU A 92 4.74 17.09 -12.33
C GLU A 92 3.91 18.10 -11.53
N ASN A 93 2.95 18.79 -12.18
CA ASN A 93 2.11 19.77 -11.52
C ASN A 93 1.30 19.18 -10.36
N ARG A 94 0.91 17.91 -10.45
CA ARG A 94 0.15 17.23 -9.39
C ARG A 94 1.08 16.67 -8.32
N ILE A 95 1.99 15.77 -8.72
CA ILE A 95 2.83 15.05 -7.76
C ILE A 95 3.86 15.99 -7.13
N GLY A 96 4.43 16.90 -7.91
CA GLY A 96 5.32 17.95 -7.41
C GLY A 96 4.61 18.87 -6.42
N ALA A 97 3.41 19.36 -6.72
CA ALA A 97 2.69 20.21 -5.76
C ALA A 97 2.37 19.50 -4.43
N ILE A 98 1.97 18.22 -4.47
CA ILE A 98 1.75 17.41 -3.26
C ILE A 98 3.07 17.21 -2.50
N ALA A 99 4.14 16.85 -3.22
CA ALA A 99 5.46 16.63 -2.63
C ALA A 99 6.05 17.90 -2.02
N ASP A 100 5.88 19.05 -2.66
CA ASP A 100 6.34 20.36 -2.20
C ASP A 100 5.57 20.79 -0.94
N ASN A 101 4.25 20.54 -0.91
CA ASN A 101 3.43 20.83 0.26
C ASN A 101 3.87 19.98 1.46
N LEU A 102 4.03 18.66 1.25
CA LEU A 102 4.49 17.71 2.28
C LEU A 102 6.00 17.83 2.59
N GLN A 103 6.75 18.56 1.75
CA GLN A 103 8.21 18.70 1.81
C GLN A 103 8.93 17.33 1.76
N LEU A 104 8.51 16.47 0.83
CA LEU A 104 9.05 15.13 0.67
C LEU A 104 9.73 14.94 -0.69
N PRO A 105 10.81 14.15 -0.76
CA PRO A 105 11.38 13.74 -2.04
C PRO A 105 10.40 12.82 -2.78
N TYR A 106 10.40 12.92 -4.11
CA TYR A 106 9.46 12.16 -4.94
C TYR A 106 10.05 11.67 -6.26
N LEU A 107 9.37 10.70 -6.87
CA LEU A 107 9.71 10.13 -8.16
C LEU A 107 8.46 9.86 -9.01
N LEU A 108 8.49 10.35 -10.27
CA LEU A 108 7.59 10.06 -11.43
C LEU A 108 6.27 9.28 -11.43
N GLY A 109 5.71 8.66 -12.46
CA GLY A 109 6.25 7.97 -13.62
C GLY A 109 6.84 6.60 -13.30
N ALA A 110 6.51 5.99 -12.15
CA ALA A 110 7.12 4.75 -11.70
C ALA A 110 6.69 3.52 -12.52
N VAL A 111 5.47 3.53 -13.05
CA VAL A 111 4.88 2.43 -13.82
C VAL A 111 4.93 1.12 -13.02
N LYS A 112 4.62 1.20 -11.73
CA LYS A 112 4.41 0.05 -10.83
C LYS A 112 3.44 -0.92 -11.53
N PRO A 113 3.76 -2.23 -11.60
CA PRO A 113 4.68 -2.94 -10.70
C PRO A 113 6.16 -2.94 -11.12
N SER A 114 6.59 -2.06 -12.02
CA SER A 114 8.01 -1.83 -12.31
C SER A 114 8.79 -1.46 -11.05
N ARG A 115 10.02 -2.00 -10.95
CA ARG A 115 10.90 -1.87 -9.79
C ARG A 115 11.85 -0.69 -9.87
N ARG A 116 11.95 -0.05 -11.04
CA ARG A 116 13.05 0.88 -11.35
C ARG A 116 13.08 2.08 -10.40
N LYS A 117 11.97 2.79 -10.24
CA LYS A 117 11.90 3.99 -9.38
C LYS A 117 11.90 3.63 -7.89
N LEU A 118 11.26 2.54 -7.50
CA LEU A 118 11.33 2.05 -6.12
C LEU A 118 12.77 1.75 -5.69
N ARG A 119 13.58 1.10 -6.54
CA ARG A 119 15.02 0.91 -6.25
C ARG A 119 15.79 2.22 -6.09
N GLN A 120 15.43 3.27 -6.81
CA GLN A 120 16.06 4.58 -6.67
C GLN A 120 15.75 5.18 -5.30
N ALA A 121 14.48 5.15 -4.88
CA ALA A 121 14.08 5.59 -3.55
C ALA A 121 14.76 4.77 -2.43
N MET A 122 14.77 3.43 -2.55
CA MET A 122 15.44 2.55 -1.60
C MET A 122 16.94 2.85 -1.48
N ALA A 123 17.63 3.05 -2.61
CA ALA A 123 19.04 3.38 -2.63
C ALA A 123 19.31 4.74 -1.96
N ALA A 124 18.44 5.74 -2.18
CA ALA A 124 18.55 7.04 -1.55
C ALA A 124 18.37 6.96 -0.02
N MET A 125 17.53 6.05 0.48
CA MET A 125 17.36 5.81 1.91
C MET A 125 18.54 5.07 2.55
N SER A 126 19.37 4.37 1.77
CA SER A 126 20.46 3.52 2.28
C SER A 126 20.01 2.48 3.32
N LEU A 127 18.79 1.94 3.16
CA LEU A 127 18.21 0.94 4.04
C LEU A 127 18.06 -0.41 3.33
N PRO A 128 18.16 -1.54 4.07
CA PRO A 128 17.84 -2.84 3.51
C PRO A 128 16.34 -2.92 3.16
N PRO A 129 15.94 -3.65 2.11
CA PRO A 129 14.55 -3.72 1.65
C PRO A 129 13.56 -4.08 2.76
N GLN A 130 13.92 -5.01 3.64
CA GLN A 130 13.05 -5.52 4.71
C GLN A 130 12.74 -4.48 5.79
N GLN A 131 13.51 -3.38 5.86
CA GLN A 131 13.27 -2.25 6.76
C GLN A 131 12.55 -1.10 6.06
N ILE A 132 12.15 -1.26 4.79
CA ILE A 132 11.38 -0.28 4.05
C ILE A 132 9.99 -0.85 3.79
N ALA A 133 8.96 -0.06 4.08
CA ALA A 133 7.59 -0.42 3.71
C ALA A 133 7.16 0.31 2.43
N MET A 134 6.60 -0.44 1.47
CA MET A 134 5.79 0.09 0.38
C MET A 134 4.34 0.17 0.85
N VAL A 135 3.76 1.37 0.83
CA VAL A 135 2.40 1.64 1.29
C VAL A 135 1.56 2.14 0.11
N GLY A 136 0.40 1.52 -0.12
CA GLY A 136 -0.53 1.91 -1.18
C GLY A 136 -1.89 1.21 -1.06
N ASP A 137 -2.82 1.55 -1.94
CA ASP A 137 -4.21 1.04 -1.94
C ASP A 137 -4.43 -0.15 -2.91
N ARG A 138 -3.43 -0.53 -3.72
CA ARG A 138 -3.61 -1.50 -4.81
C ARG A 138 -2.66 -2.70 -4.71
N LEU A 139 -3.23 -3.92 -4.82
CA LEU A 139 -2.41 -5.14 -4.81
C LEU A 139 -1.52 -5.29 -6.04
N PHE A 140 -2.06 -5.04 -7.23
CA PHE A 140 -1.38 -5.33 -8.50
C PHE A 140 -0.30 -4.31 -8.88
N THR A 141 -0.25 -3.17 -8.18
CA THR A 141 0.78 -2.16 -8.37
C THR A 141 1.70 -2.13 -7.15
N ASP A 142 1.20 -1.74 -6.00
CA ASP A 142 2.02 -1.35 -4.85
C ASP A 142 2.53 -2.56 -4.10
N VAL A 143 1.62 -3.44 -3.69
CA VAL A 143 1.98 -4.70 -3.01
C VAL A 143 2.84 -5.57 -3.92
N LEU A 144 2.43 -5.75 -5.18
CA LEU A 144 3.20 -6.51 -6.15
C LEU A 144 4.62 -5.93 -6.34
N ALA A 145 4.76 -4.60 -6.45
CA ALA A 145 6.07 -3.99 -6.64
C ALA A 145 6.96 -4.12 -5.40
N GLY A 146 6.40 -3.93 -4.21
CA GLY A 146 7.10 -4.07 -2.94
C GLY A 146 7.59 -5.49 -2.70
N ASN A 147 6.70 -6.47 -2.86
CA ASN A 147 7.03 -7.89 -2.71
C ASN A 147 8.11 -8.33 -3.70
N ARG A 148 8.07 -7.84 -4.95
CA ARG A 148 9.13 -8.11 -5.96
C ARG A 148 10.51 -7.55 -5.61
N LEU A 149 10.59 -6.66 -4.62
CA LEU A 149 11.82 -6.07 -4.10
C LEU A 149 12.18 -6.56 -2.70
N GLY A 150 11.34 -7.41 -2.09
CA GLY A 150 11.53 -7.89 -0.72
C GLY A 150 11.31 -6.79 0.32
N MET A 151 10.55 -5.75 -0.03
CA MET A 151 10.07 -4.74 0.92
C MET A 151 8.88 -5.27 1.71
N PHE A 152 8.67 -4.73 2.89
CA PHE A 152 7.41 -4.93 3.61
C PHE A 152 6.28 -4.22 2.86
N THR A 153 5.10 -4.81 2.79
CA THR A 153 3.96 -4.24 2.06
C THR A 153 2.77 -3.98 2.97
N ILE A 154 2.29 -2.74 2.93
CA ILE A 154 1.14 -2.28 3.72
C ILE A 154 0.04 -1.87 2.75
N LEU A 155 -1.07 -2.61 2.78
CA LEU A 155 -2.28 -2.25 2.05
C LEU A 155 -3.17 -1.38 2.94
N VAL A 156 -3.51 -0.18 2.46
CA VAL A 156 -4.41 0.77 3.14
C VAL A 156 -5.72 0.90 2.38
N LYS A 157 -6.75 1.42 3.04
CA LYS A 157 -7.96 1.87 2.36
C LYS A 157 -7.65 3.15 1.57
N PRO A 158 -8.25 3.33 0.38
CA PRO A 158 -8.03 4.55 -0.36
C PRO A 158 -8.61 5.76 0.36
N MET A 159 -7.94 6.90 0.23
CA MET A 159 -8.47 8.22 0.52
C MET A 159 -9.55 8.55 -0.51
N VAL A 160 -10.79 8.73 -0.05
CA VAL A 160 -11.94 9.06 -0.90
C VAL A 160 -12.50 10.43 -0.56
N ASN A 161 -12.93 11.17 -1.57
CA ASN A 161 -13.61 12.44 -1.37
C ASN A 161 -15.04 12.18 -0.82
N PRO A 162 -15.42 12.75 0.34
CA PRO A 162 -16.77 12.58 0.91
C PRO A 162 -17.91 13.10 0.02
N LEU A 163 -17.67 14.10 -0.83
CA LEU A 163 -18.65 14.78 -1.68
C LEU A 163 -18.89 14.06 -3.02
N THR A 164 -17.92 13.30 -3.53
CA THR A 164 -18.13 12.39 -4.68
C THR A 164 -18.62 11.01 -4.23
N GLY A 165 -19.31 10.98 -3.09
CA GLY A 165 -19.77 9.77 -2.41
C GLY A 165 -20.21 8.68 -3.38
N GLY A 166 -19.49 7.56 -3.37
CA GLY A 166 -19.96 6.30 -3.93
C GLY A 166 -19.88 6.13 -5.45
N ALA A 167 -19.14 6.95 -6.21
CA ALA A 167 -18.84 6.62 -7.60
C ALA A 167 -17.71 5.55 -7.69
N ALA A 168 -18.08 4.30 -7.40
CA ALA A 168 -17.38 3.06 -7.76
C ALA A 168 -15.89 2.95 -7.39
N TYR A 169 -15.58 2.75 -6.10
CA TYR A 169 -14.37 2.02 -5.74
C TYR A 169 -14.71 0.52 -5.62
N PRO A 170 -14.22 -0.35 -6.51
CA PRO A 170 -14.50 -1.78 -6.53
C PRO A 170 -13.75 -2.53 -5.41
N ILE A 171 -13.70 -1.96 -4.21
CA ILE A 171 -13.02 -2.56 -3.07
C ILE A 171 -14.00 -3.45 -2.30
N HIS A 172 -15.30 -3.14 -2.31
CA HIS A 172 -16.32 -4.02 -1.73
C HIS A 172 -16.43 -5.38 -2.45
N ASP A 173 -16.12 -5.47 -3.76
CA ASP A 173 -16.13 -6.74 -4.49
C ASP A 173 -14.82 -7.53 -4.33
N PHE A 174 -13.73 -6.86 -3.96
CA PHE A 174 -12.40 -7.43 -3.87
C PHE A 174 -12.15 -8.17 -2.54
N GLU A 175 -12.68 -7.66 -1.43
CA GLU A 175 -12.70 -8.34 -0.12
C GLU A 175 -13.49 -9.65 -0.17
N VAL A 176 -14.59 -9.68 -0.93
CA VAL A 176 -15.40 -10.89 -1.17
C VAL A 176 -14.65 -11.89 -2.06
N TRP A 177 -13.91 -11.42 -3.06
CA TRP A 177 -13.17 -12.29 -3.97
C TRP A 177 -11.93 -12.93 -3.32
N ILE A 178 -11.16 -12.17 -2.51
CA ILE A 178 -9.99 -12.71 -1.79
C ILE A 178 -10.41 -13.69 -0.69
N SER A 179 -11.50 -13.41 0.03
CA SER A 179 -12.02 -14.35 1.03
C SER A 179 -12.45 -15.68 0.42
N GLN A 180 -13.02 -15.68 -0.80
CA GLN A 180 -13.38 -16.90 -1.54
C GLN A 180 -12.16 -17.71 -2.02
N ILE A 181 -11.06 -17.06 -2.40
CA ILE A 181 -9.84 -17.74 -2.89
C ILE A 181 -9.00 -18.32 -1.75
N LEU A 182 -8.96 -17.66 -0.59
CA LEU A 182 -8.14 -18.08 0.54
C LEU A 182 -8.83 -19.10 1.47
N GLY A 183 -10.11 -19.43 1.23
CA GLY A 183 -10.85 -20.39 2.06
C GLY A 183 -11.04 -19.92 3.51
N VAL A 184 -10.95 -18.61 3.76
CA VAL A 184 -11.02 -18.02 5.10
C VAL A 184 -12.45 -17.60 5.38
N SER A 185 -13.09 -18.24 6.36
CA SER A 185 -14.33 -17.75 6.95
C SER A 185 -14.03 -16.48 7.76
N LEU A 186 -14.22 -15.32 7.13
CA LEU A 186 -14.23 -14.04 7.84
C LEU A 186 -15.54 -13.94 8.62
N HIS A 187 -15.54 -14.40 9.87
CA HIS A 187 -16.57 -13.99 10.81
C HIS A 187 -16.37 -12.49 11.09
N PRO A 188 -17.35 -11.63 10.79
CA PRO A 188 -17.29 -10.23 11.16
C PRO A 188 -17.70 -10.14 12.63
N GLN A 189 -16.75 -10.27 13.54
CA GLN A 189 -16.93 -9.84 14.92
C GLN A 189 -15.73 -9.00 15.35
N HIS A 190 -16.03 -7.77 15.77
CA HIS A 190 -15.16 -6.67 16.20
C HIS A 190 -14.84 -5.58 15.17
N TYR A 191 -15.90 -4.93 14.66
CA TYR A 191 -15.85 -3.48 14.45
C TYR A 191 -16.74 -2.84 15.51
N PHE A 192 -16.18 -2.43 16.66
CA PHE A 192 -16.66 -1.35 17.54
C PHE A 192 -15.63 -1.14 18.66
N ILE A 193 -14.76 -0.15 18.51
CA ILE A 193 -14.29 0.61 19.68
C ILE A 193 -15.08 1.92 19.63
N LYS A 194 -16.11 2.03 20.46
CA LYS A 194 -16.73 3.34 20.72
C LYS A 194 -15.66 4.23 21.36
N PRO A 195 -15.54 5.51 20.99
CA PRO A 195 -14.80 6.44 21.81
C PRO A 195 -15.45 6.49 23.20
N ASP A 196 -14.62 6.32 24.23
CA ASP A 196 -15.02 6.44 25.62
C ASP A 196 -15.58 7.85 25.87
N GLN A 197 -16.89 7.94 26.08
CA GLN A 197 -17.52 9.13 26.62
C GLN A 197 -17.48 9.05 28.15
N SER A 198 -16.31 9.34 28.73
CA SER A 198 -16.19 9.60 30.16
C SER A 198 -15.12 10.64 30.45
N SER A 199 -15.37 11.90 30.06
CA SER A 199 -14.77 13.09 30.70
C SER A 199 -15.61 14.33 30.39
N GLN A 200 -16.86 14.32 30.85
CA GLN A 200 -17.60 15.53 31.23
C GLN A 200 -18.37 15.24 32.52
N LYS A 201 -17.68 15.39 33.65
CA LYS A 201 -18.18 16.02 34.88
C LYS A 201 -17.06 16.13 35.91
#